data_AF-A0A8H7M847-F1
#
_entry.id   AF-A0A8H7M847-F1
#
_cell.length_a   1.000
_cell.length_b   1.000
_cell.length_c   1.000
_cell.angle_alpha   90.00
_cell.angle_beta   90.00
_cell.angle_gamma   90.00
#
_symmetry.space_group_name_H-M   'P 1'
#
loop_
_entity.id
_entity.type
_entity.pdbx_description
1 polymer ?
#
loop_
_entity_poly.entity_id
_entity_poly.type
_entity_poly.pdbx_seq_one_letter_code
_entity_poly.pdbx_strand_id
1 'polypeptide(L)' 'MLDHRYDTFLSINSQLRITYIFPALVSGKVYDVTEFISEHPGGSAVLLKHAGKDATAAYEMAHGPEIIEEGLPPEKKKGP' A
#
# COMPACT_ATOMS: atom_id res chain seq x y z
N MET A 1 -3.47 -18.65 6.68
CA MET A 1 -2.52 -19.18 5.68
C MET A 1 -2.10 -18.02 4.80
N LEU A 2 -0.91 -17.47 5.01
CA LEU A 2 -0.39 -16.40 4.15
C LEU A 2 -0.04 -17.01 2.78
N ASP A 3 -0.33 -16.29 1.71
CA ASP A 3 -0.11 -16.73 0.32
C ASP A 3 1.39 -16.99 0.10
N HIS A 4 1.75 -18.07 -0.59
CA HIS A 4 3.12 -18.43 -0.96
C HIS A 4 3.86 -17.29 -1.70
N ARG A 5 3.11 -16.35 -2.32
CA ARG A 5 3.65 -15.12 -2.92
C ARG A 5 4.17 -14.12 -1.87
N TYR A 6 3.58 -14.10 -0.66
CA TYR A 6 4.03 -13.31 0.48
C TYR A 6 5.35 -13.86 1.03
N ASP A 7 5.47 -15.18 1.13
CA ASP A 7 6.71 -15.85 1.58
C ASP A 7 7.84 -15.74 0.55
N THR A 8 7.52 -15.79 -0.74
CA THR A 8 8.51 -15.56 -1.81
C THR A 8 9.02 -14.11 -1.79
N PHE A 9 8.15 -13.14 -1.49
CA PHE A 9 8.52 -11.73 -1.32
C PHE A 9 9.42 -11.49 -0.09
N LEU A 10 9.18 -12.22 1.00
CA LEU A 10 10.04 -12.20 2.20
C LEU A 10 11.40 -12.88 1.94
N SER A 11 11.44 -13.98 1.19
CA SER A 11 12.67 -14.75 0.96
C SER A 11 13.67 -14.08 0.01
N ILE A 12 13.20 -13.26 -0.96
CA ILE A 12 14.10 -12.58 -1.91
C ILE A 12 14.77 -11.33 -1.26
N ASN A 13 14.23 -10.81 -0.16
CA ASN A 13 14.64 -9.51 0.41
C ASN A 13 15.42 -9.59 1.73
N SER A 14 16.02 -10.74 2.05
CA SER A 14 16.80 -10.93 3.30
C SER A 14 18.10 -10.10 3.41
N GLN A 15 18.46 -9.31 2.39
CA GLN A 15 19.64 -8.44 2.38
C GLN A 15 19.36 -6.93 2.46
N LEU A 16 18.10 -6.49 2.53
CA LEU A 16 17.77 -5.07 2.69
C LEU A 16 16.97 -4.86 3.98
N ARG A 17 17.69 -4.66 5.08
CA ARG A 17 17.15 -4.10 6.33
C ARG A 17 16.76 -2.64 6.13
N ILE A 18 15.75 -2.37 5.31
CA ILE A 18 15.04 -1.11 5.28
C ILE A 18 13.56 -1.49 5.24
N THR A 19 12.97 -1.48 6.42
CA THR A 19 11.54 -1.41 6.72
C THR A 19 10.71 -1.10 5.48
N TYR A 20 9.91 -2.07 5.05
CA TYR A 20 8.97 -1.95 3.94
C TYR A 20 8.13 -0.68 4.09
N ILE A 21 8.48 0.37 3.36
CA ILE A 21 7.59 1.48 3.09
C ILE A 21 6.98 1.11 1.75
N PHE A 22 5.68 0.80 1.74
CA PHE A 22 4.91 0.61 0.51
C PHE A 22 4.17 1.92 0.20
N PRO A 23 4.84 2.93 -0.38
CA PRO A 23 4.16 4.14 -0.79
C PRO A 23 3.22 3.80 -1.95
N ALA A 24 1.94 4.08 -1.80
CA ALA A 24 1.04 4.26 -2.93
C ALA A 24 1.03 5.75 -3.27
N LEU A 25 1.22 6.09 -4.54
CA LEU A 25 0.98 7.44 -5.03
C LEU A 25 -0.49 7.51 -5.46
N VAL A 26 -1.27 8.36 -4.79
CA VAL A 26 -2.68 8.62 -5.15
C VAL A 26 -2.86 10.13 -5.25
N SER A 27 -3.25 10.58 -6.45
CA SER A 27 -3.47 11.99 -6.77
C SER A 27 -2.26 12.87 -6.41
N GLY A 28 -1.05 12.37 -6.70
CA GLY A 28 0.20 13.09 -6.46
C GLY A 28 0.68 13.12 -5.00
N LYS A 29 0.03 12.39 -4.09
CA LYS A 29 0.42 12.25 -2.68
C LYS A 29 0.86 10.84 -2.35
N VAL A 30 1.88 10.71 -1.51
CA VAL A 30 2.44 9.43 -1.07
C VAL A 30 1.79 8.97 0.23
N TYR A 31 1.29 7.73 0.23
CA TYR A 31 0.65 7.09 1.38
C TYR A 31 1.34 5.79 1.75
N ASP A 32 1.73 5.65 3.01
CA ASP A 32 2.25 4.42 3.59
C ASP A 32 1.09 3.53 4.07
N VAL A 33 0.76 2.53 3.26
CA VAL A 33 -0.33 1.59 3.54
C VAL A 33 0.16 0.27 4.13
N THR A 34 1.42 0.20 4.57
CA THR A 34 2.09 -1.05 4.96
C THR A 34 1.32 -1.84 6.03
N GLU A 35 0.88 -1.15 7.08
CA GLU A 35 0.13 -1.76 8.19
C GLU A 35 -1.32 -2.07 7.80
N PHE A 36 -1.86 -1.37 6.80
CA PHE A 36 -3.24 -1.54 6.33
C PHE A 36 -3.40 -2.74 5.37
N ILE A 37 -2.30 -3.35 4.88
CA ILE A 37 -2.34 -4.40 3.84
C ILE A 37 -3.26 -5.57 4.21
N SER A 38 -3.24 -6.02 5.46
CA SER A 38 -4.06 -7.15 5.93
C SER A 38 -5.51 -6.78 6.24
N GLU A 39 -5.79 -5.49 6.40
CA GLU A 39 -7.09 -4.96 6.81
C GLU A 39 -7.90 -4.44 5.62
N HIS A 40 -7.26 -4.26 4.46
CA HIS A 40 -7.90 -3.73 3.26
C HIS A 40 -9.05 -4.64 2.79
N PRO A 41 -10.31 -4.16 2.75
CA PRO A 41 -11.47 -4.97 2.36
C PRO A 41 -11.41 -5.52 0.93
N GLY A 42 -10.73 -4.81 0.02
CA GLY A 42 -10.48 -5.28 -1.36
C GLY A 42 -9.38 -6.35 -1.46
N GLY A 43 -8.81 -6.78 -0.33
CA GLY A 43 -7.74 -7.76 -0.22
C GLY A 43 -6.34 -7.16 -0.40
N SER A 44 -5.34 -7.86 0.12
CA SER A 44 -3.93 -7.43 0.08
C SER A 44 -3.34 -7.44 -1.34
N ALA A 45 -3.81 -8.33 -2.22
CA ALA A 45 -3.25 -8.54 -3.55
C ALA A 45 -3.32 -7.28 -4.43
N VAL A 46 -4.38 -6.47 -4.32
CA VAL A 46 -4.52 -5.25 -5.13
C VAL A 46 -3.58 -4.15 -4.66
N LEU A 47 -3.32 -4.04 -3.35
CA LEU A 47 -2.34 -3.11 -2.79
C LEU A 47 -0.92 -3.52 -3.21
N LEU A 48 -0.57 -4.81 -3.07
CA LEU A 48 0.74 -5.34 -3.46
C LEU A 48 1.01 -5.19 -4.95
N LYS A 49 -0.01 -5.28 -5.82
CA LYS A 49 0.13 -5.05 -7.27
C LYS A 49 0.58 -3.62 -7.60
N HIS A 50 0.15 -2.64 -6.80
CA HIS A 50 0.40 -1.21 -6.98
C HIS A 50 1.41 -0.62 -5.98
N ALA A 51 2.02 -1.46 -5.15
CA ALA A 51 3.09 -1.08 -4.24
C ALA A 51 4.22 -0.35 -4.97
N GLY A 52 4.57 0.85 -4.50
CA GLY A 52 5.63 1.68 -5.08
C GLY A 52 5.30 2.25 -6.46
N LYS A 53 4.03 2.27 -6.86
CA LYS A 53 3.55 2.79 -8.15
C LYS A 53 2.48 3.85 -7.94
N ASP A 54 2.18 4.57 -9.02
CA ASP A 54 0.96 5.38 -9.10
C ASP A 54 -0.26 4.46 -9.14
N ALA A 55 -1.06 4.56 -8.09
CA ALA A 55 -2.30 3.82 -7.91
C ALA A 55 -3.54 4.70 -8.14
N THR A 56 -3.38 5.96 -8.56
CA THR A 56 -4.45 6.96 -8.67
C THR A 56 -5.64 6.43 -9.44
N ALA A 57 -5.45 5.96 -10.68
CA ALA A 57 -6.56 5.46 -11.50
C ALA A 57 -7.26 4.25 -10.87
N ALA A 58 -6.51 3.32 -10.28
CA ALA A 58 -7.08 2.15 -9.63
C ALA A 58 -7.84 2.53 -8.34
N TYR A 59 -7.35 3.53 -7.61
CA TYR A 59 -7.97 4.05 -6.41
C TYR A 59 -9.29 4.77 -6.74
N GLU A 60 -9.26 5.73 -7.67
CA GLU A 60 -10.42 6.55 -8.06
C GLU A 60 -11.56 5.73 -8.68
N MET A 61 -11.25 4.59 -9.31
CA MET A 61 -12.27 3.66 -9.81
C MET A 61 -13.03 2.93 -8.70
N ALA A 62 -12.43 2.77 -7.52
CA ALA A 62 -12.96 1.95 -6.44
C ALA A 62 -13.38 2.74 -5.19
N HIS A 63 -12.80 3.93 -4.99
CA HIS A 63 -12.96 4.73 -3.78
C HIS A 63 -13.04 6.22 -4.10
N GLY A 64 -13.77 6.96 -3.26
CA GLY A 64 -13.69 8.42 -3.22
C GLY A 64 -12.42 8.91 -2.52
N PRO A 65 -11.97 10.16 -2.78
CA PRO A 65 -10.77 10.74 -2.18
C PRO A 65 -10.86 10.86 -0.65
N GLU A 66 -12.06 10.95 -0.08
CA GLU A 66 -12.30 11.05 1.36
C GLU A 66 -11.82 9.81 2.13
N ILE A 67 -11.87 8.62 1.52
CA ILE A 67 -11.57 7.36 2.23
C ILE A 67 -10.11 7.28 2.66
N ILE A 68 -9.16 7.68 1.80
CA ILE A 68 -7.73 7.66 2.13
C ILE A 68 -7.32 8.85 3.00
N GLU A 69 -8.02 9.98 2.87
CA GLU A 69 -7.79 11.17 3.68
C GLU A 69 -8.38 11.04 5.10
N GLU A 70 -9.44 10.28 5.31
CA GLU A 70 -10.01 10.06 6.65
C GLU A 70 -9.57 8.73 7.26
N GLY A 71 -9.37 7.71 6.44
CA GLY A 71 -9.10 6.34 6.86
C GLY A 71 -7.65 6.04 7.22
N LEU A 72 -6.71 6.94 6.91
CA LEU A 72 -5.30 6.79 7.31
C LEU A 72 -4.90 7.86 8.33
N PRO A 73 -4.13 7.47 9.36
CA PRO A 73 -3.64 8.44 10.33
C PRO A 73 -2.58 9.35 9.68
N PRO A 74 -2.41 10.61 10.17
CA PRO A 74 -1.59 11.63 9.51
C PRO A 74 -0.15 11.19 9.19
N GLU A 75 0.47 10.40 10.06
CA GLU A 75 1.84 9.89 9.91
C GLU A 75 2.02 8.94 8.72
N LYS A 76 0.92 8.40 8.17
CA LYS A 76 0.93 7.56 6.97
C LYS A 76 0.78 8.39 5.70
N LYS A 77 0.43 9.67 5.79
CA LYS A 77 0.33 10.60 4.65
C LYS A 77 1.65 11.34 4.52
N LYS A 78 2.55 10.82 3.70
CA LYS A 78 3.93 11.31 3.60
C LYS A 78 4.05 12.65 2.88
N GLY A 79 2.99 13.06 2.17
CA GLY A 79 2.97 14.30 1.40
C GLY A 79 3.32 14.09 -0.07
N PRO A 80 3.56 15.17 -0.83
CA PRO A 80 4.06 15.09 -2.21
C PRO A 80 5.46 14.48 -2.29
#